data_AF-A0A182TR58-F1
#
_entry.id   AF-A0A182TR58-F1
#
_cell.length_a   1.000
_cell.length_b   1.000
_cell.length_c   1.000
_cell.angle_alpha   90.00
_cell.angle_beta   90.00
_cell.angle_gamma   90.00
#
_symmetry.space_group_name_H-M   'P 1'
#
loop_
_entity.id
_entity.type
_entity.pdbx_description
1 polymer ?
#
loop_
_entity_poly.entity_id
_entity_poly.type
_entity_poly.pdbx_seq_one_letter_code
_entity_poly.pdbx_strand_id
1 'polypeptide(L)'
;MQLLKWHGQLILLNFLMFMSWRPCRGLNVPSYDANYRANPTRRSAVFAQPSSYYDQYAAAGPKPLTADQRRAKLTALSNPDFYFPADPEADLAEANEPEPALERQRARPAPAAGSFSYNEKDKNGPSHWYRVDVRCGGRYQSPILLNTSSALLVNRKRPLRLDGQTNLPQTILLQNDGHSAKFTYNWRTGADRPVLRGGPLKTKYLFDQFHFHWGVNSTVGSEHVYDYQRYPMEIHLVFYNGLYESFAAAREQVDGIAVVGLFYEIYDHSVDEQLNTWTRFLRNVVEPNSQHTIEFIDTFPLYEVIGDVEWPYFSYEGSLTTPPCLETVTWIVATKPLLVTEKEMKQFRRLQSPTGLMVNNYRPVQKLNHRRVFLY
;
A
#
# COMPACT_ATOMS: atom_id res chain seq x y z
N MET A 1 -2.97 -29.74 -63.85
CA MET A 1 -3.38 -30.08 -62.46
C MET A 1 -2.35 -31.05 -61.88
N GLN A 2 -1.88 -30.70 -60.69
CA GLN A 2 -0.94 -31.39 -59.79
C GLN A 2 -1.24 -32.89 -59.61
N LEU A 3 -0.23 -33.77 -59.72
CA LEU A 3 0.70 -34.24 -58.66
C LEU A 3 0.01 -35.05 -57.55
N LEU A 4 0.42 -36.31 -57.39
CA LEU A 4 0.84 -36.89 -56.09
C LEU A 4 1.37 -38.33 -56.25
N LYS A 5 2.61 -38.55 -55.79
CA LYS A 5 3.18 -39.86 -55.44
C LYS A 5 3.79 -39.73 -54.02
N TRP A 6 3.16 -40.39 -53.01
CA TRP A 6 3.63 -41.60 -52.27
C TRP A 6 5.15 -41.68 -51.92
N HIS A 7 5.67 -42.08 -50.73
CA HIS A 7 5.35 -43.02 -49.62
C HIS A 7 5.94 -42.49 -48.27
N GLY A 8 5.40 -42.75 -47.05
CA GLY A 8 5.71 -43.88 -46.12
C GLY A 8 7.09 -43.74 -45.41
N GLN A 9 7.38 -43.88 -44.11
CA GLN A 9 6.84 -44.62 -42.96
C GLN A 9 7.44 -44.08 -41.62
N LEU A 10 6.61 -44.07 -40.56
CA LEU A 10 6.78 -44.54 -39.16
C LEU A 10 8.09 -44.40 -38.31
N ILE A 11 7.88 -43.90 -37.06
CA ILE A 11 8.33 -44.40 -35.72
C ILE A 11 9.46 -43.67 -34.92
N LEU A 12 9.11 -43.44 -33.62
CA LEU A 12 9.88 -43.44 -32.34
C LEU A 12 10.29 -42.13 -31.63
N LEU A 13 9.77 -42.01 -30.40
CA LEU A 13 10.22 -41.21 -29.25
C LEU A 13 11.67 -41.55 -28.84
N ASN A 14 12.44 -40.62 -28.25
CA ASN A 14 12.61 -40.44 -26.79
C ASN A 14 13.87 -39.59 -26.38
N PHE A 15 13.75 -38.95 -25.21
CA PHE A 15 14.76 -38.57 -24.20
C PHE A 15 15.64 -37.29 -24.26
N LEU A 16 15.70 -36.68 -23.06
CA LEU A 16 16.40 -35.48 -22.57
C LEU A 16 17.94 -35.59 -22.53
N MET A 17 18.63 -34.44 -22.53
CA MET A 17 19.74 -34.21 -21.60
C MET A 17 20.05 -32.71 -21.36
N PHE A 18 20.18 -32.37 -20.07
CA PHE A 18 20.80 -31.16 -19.51
C PHE A 18 22.32 -31.17 -19.75
N MET A 19 22.94 -30.01 -20.04
CA MET A 19 24.33 -29.74 -19.65
C MET A 19 24.62 -28.24 -19.42
N SER A 20 25.00 -27.96 -18.16
CA SER A 20 25.95 -26.99 -17.60
C SER A 20 26.48 -25.79 -18.42
N TRP A 21 26.35 -24.61 -17.81
CA TRP A 21 27.11 -23.38 -18.14
C TRP A 21 28.12 -23.03 -17.03
N ARG A 22 29.37 -22.76 -17.41
CA ARG A 22 30.36 -21.97 -16.66
C ARG A 22 31.31 -21.24 -17.66
N PRO A 23 32.00 -20.16 -17.24
CA PRO A 23 31.96 -18.87 -17.93
C PRO A 23 33.26 -18.52 -18.69
N CYS A 24 33.14 -17.61 -19.67
CA CYS A 24 34.28 -16.94 -20.30
C CYS A 24 34.47 -15.52 -19.73
N ARG A 25 35.73 -15.22 -19.38
CA ARG A 25 36.25 -13.92 -18.97
C ARG A 25 36.41 -12.99 -20.18
N GLY A 26 36.17 -11.70 -19.92
CA GLY A 26 37.10 -10.60 -20.21
C GLY A 26 37.13 -10.06 -21.63
N LEU A 27 36.69 -8.81 -21.79
CA LEU A 27 37.26 -7.87 -22.76
C LEU A 27 37.21 -6.44 -22.19
N ASN A 28 38.38 -5.79 -22.22
CA ASN A 28 38.65 -4.40 -21.91
C ASN A 28 37.96 -3.45 -22.91
N VAL A 29 37.50 -2.28 -22.44
CA VAL A 29 37.23 -1.10 -23.29
C VAL A 29 37.75 0.16 -22.58
N PRO A 30 38.55 1.02 -23.24
CA PRO A 30 39.11 2.24 -22.64
C PRO A 30 38.20 3.47 -22.79
N SER A 31 38.50 4.46 -21.94
CA SER A 31 37.87 5.76 -21.75
C SER A 31 37.87 6.69 -22.96
N TYR A 32 36.84 7.55 -23.07
CA TYR A 32 36.94 8.86 -23.73
C TYR A 32 36.11 9.93 -22.98
N ASP A 33 36.78 11.01 -22.60
CA ASP A 33 36.24 12.29 -22.14
C ASP A 33 35.57 13.07 -23.28
N ALA A 34 34.52 13.84 -22.96
CA ALA A 34 34.17 15.05 -23.70
C ALA A 34 33.31 16.02 -22.87
N ASN A 35 33.89 17.21 -22.64
CA ASN A 35 33.28 18.43 -22.13
C ASN A 35 32.13 18.93 -23.03
N TYR A 36 31.02 19.40 -22.44
CA TYR A 36 30.16 20.41 -23.08
C TYR A 36 29.59 21.42 -22.07
N ARG A 37 30.04 22.67 -22.22
CA ARG A 37 29.42 23.90 -21.68
C ARG A 37 28.39 24.40 -22.68
N ALA A 38 27.21 24.81 -22.22
CA ALA A 38 26.41 25.87 -22.86
C ALA A 38 25.39 26.47 -21.89
N ASN A 39 25.50 27.78 -21.67
CA ASN A 39 24.42 28.69 -21.28
C ASN A 39 24.80 30.04 -21.94
N PRO A 40 23.88 30.79 -22.57
CA PRO A 40 23.22 31.85 -21.79
C PRO A 40 21.81 32.31 -22.28
N THR A 41 20.97 32.68 -21.29
CA THR A 41 20.04 33.83 -21.22
C THR A 41 19.19 34.31 -22.42
N ARG A 42 17.87 34.45 -22.19
CA ARG A 42 17.11 35.69 -22.51
C ARG A 42 15.84 35.87 -21.66
N ARG A 43 15.76 37.04 -20.98
CA ARG A 43 14.55 37.77 -20.50
C ARG A 43 13.62 38.07 -21.70
N SER A 44 12.33 38.40 -21.66
CA SER A 44 11.32 39.01 -20.76
C SER A 44 10.00 38.93 -21.58
N ALA A 45 8.75 38.90 -21.08
CA ALA A 45 8.06 39.98 -20.37
C ALA A 45 6.63 39.54 -20.02
N VAL A 46 6.10 40.21 -19.00
CA VAL A 46 4.75 40.19 -18.41
C VAL A 46 3.71 40.78 -19.37
N PHE A 47 2.47 40.25 -19.38
CA PHE A 47 1.24 41.06 -19.54
C PHE A 47 0.02 40.35 -18.92
N ALA A 48 -0.94 41.18 -18.51
CA ALA A 48 -1.92 41.01 -17.45
C ALA A 48 -3.17 40.16 -17.80
N GLN A 49 -3.89 39.74 -16.74
CA GLN A 49 -5.25 39.20 -16.78
C GLN A 49 -6.30 40.24 -17.21
N PRO A 50 -7.51 39.76 -17.57
CA PRO A 50 -8.62 39.97 -16.64
C PRO A 50 -9.51 38.74 -16.37
N SER A 51 -10.14 38.86 -15.21
CA SER A 51 -11.14 38.04 -14.52
C SER A 51 -12.41 37.67 -15.30
N SER A 52 -13.03 36.59 -14.81
CA SER A 52 -14.47 36.22 -14.83
C SER A 52 -14.97 35.29 -15.94
N TYR A 53 -15.23 34.03 -15.56
CA TYR A 53 -16.48 33.32 -15.85
C TYR A 53 -16.54 31.99 -15.05
N TYR A 54 -16.79 32.08 -13.74
CA TYR A 54 -17.37 30.96 -13.01
C TYR A 54 -18.87 31.06 -13.21
N ASP A 55 -19.44 30.20 -14.07
CA ASP A 55 -20.74 29.57 -13.86
C ASP A 55 -21.05 28.63 -15.03
N GLN A 56 -21.76 27.54 -14.70
CA GLN A 56 -22.27 26.47 -15.57
C GLN A 56 -21.29 25.35 -15.91
N TYR A 57 -21.20 24.34 -15.04
CA TYR A 57 -21.59 22.96 -15.32
C TYR A 57 -21.70 22.20 -13.98
N ALA A 58 -22.84 22.34 -13.30
CA ALA A 58 -23.25 21.48 -12.20
C ALA A 58 -24.51 20.73 -12.65
N ALA A 59 -24.38 19.47 -13.03
CA ALA A 59 -25.52 18.57 -13.19
C ALA A 59 -25.13 17.08 -13.05
N ALA A 60 -25.68 16.48 -11.99
CA ALA A 60 -26.04 15.07 -11.82
C ALA A 60 -24.92 14.00 -11.72
N GLY A 61 -24.30 13.89 -10.55
CA GLY A 61 -23.74 12.62 -10.09
C GLY A 61 -24.84 11.65 -9.60
N PRO A 62 -24.69 10.33 -9.78
CA PRO A 62 -25.69 9.35 -9.33
C PRO A 62 -25.83 9.37 -7.79
N LYS A 63 -27.07 9.25 -7.31
CA LYS A 63 -27.36 9.24 -5.88
C LYS A 63 -26.84 7.95 -5.22
N PRO A 64 -26.28 8.03 -4.00
CA PRO A 64 -25.78 6.86 -3.27
C PRO A 64 -26.88 5.84 -2.97
N LEU A 65 -26.53 4.55 -3.02
CA LEU A 65 -27.45 3.44 -2.75
C LEU A 65 -27.97 3.48 -1.31
N THR A 66 -29.27 3.24 -1.15
CA THR A 66 -29.96 3.18 0.14
C THR A 66 -29.54 1.96 0.96
N ALA A 67 -29.77 2.00 2.28
CA ALA A 67 -29.46 0.89 3.18
C ALA A 67 -30.10 -0.45 2.73
N ASP A 68 -31.30 -0.39 2.13
CA ASP A 68 -32.01 -1.57 1.61
C ASP A 68 -31.38 -2.12 0.34
N GLN A 69 -30.86 -1.24 -0.55
CA GLN A 69 -30.13 -1.66 -1.75
C GLN A 69 -28.78 -2.29 -1.41
N ARG A 70 -28.13 -1.82 -0.33
CA ARG A 70 -26.92 -2.44 0.22
C ARG A 70 -27.24 -3.81 0.83
N ARG A 71 -28.33 -3.90 1.61
CA ARG A 71 -28.81 -5.15 2.22
C ARG A 71 -29.16 -6.19 1.14
N ALA A 72 -29.88 -5.82 0.08
CA ALA A 72 -30.23 -6.73 -1.01
C ALA A 72 -29.03 -7.29 -1.79
N LYS A 73 -27.96 -6.50 -1.97
CA LYS A 73 -26.69 -6.99 -2.55
C LYS A 73 -25.90 -7.92 -1.62
N LEU A 74 -26.00 -7.71 -0.30
CA LEU A 74 -25.44 -8.62 0.72
C LEU A 74 -26.20 -9.95 0.75
N THR A 75 -27.53 -9.94 0.59
CA THR A 75 -28.35 -11.16 0.54
C THR A 75 -28.08 -11.99 -0.72
N ALA A 76 -27.74 -11.35 -1.85
CA ALA A 76 -27.37 -12.04 -3.09
C ALA A 76 -25.99 -12.74 -3.04
N LEU A 77 -25.18 -12.46 -2.00
CA LEU A 77 -23.83 -13.02 -1.82
C LEU A 77 -23.70 -13.91 -0.58
N SER A 78 -24.81 -14.15 0.15
CA SER A 78 -24.83 -14.98 1.34
C SER A 78 -25.80 -16.16 1.17
N ASN A 79 -25.28 -17.31 0.73
CA ASN A 79 -25.93 -18.58 1.03
C ASN A 79 -25.55 -18.97 2.48
N PRO A 80 -26.50 -19.33 3.35
CA PRO A 80 -26.33 -19.32 4.80
C PRO A 80 -25.98 -20.72 5.31
N ASP A 81 -24.82 -20.90 5.93
CA ASP A 81 -24.54 -22.12 6.72
C ASP A 81 -23.49 -21.88 7.80
N PHE A 82 -23.49 -20.71 8.44
CA PHE A 82 -22.74 -20.52 9.69
C PHE A 82 -23.55 -19.66 10.67
N TYR A 83 -24.35 -20.34 11.48
CA TYR A 83 -25.01 -19.80 12.65
C TYR A 83 -24.04 -19.90 13.85
N PHE A 84 -23.81 -18.80 14.55
CA PHE A 84 -23.37 -18.84 15.94
C PHE A 84 -24.52 -18.25 16.77
N PRO A 85 -25.09 -18.98 17.74
CA PRO A 85 -26.17 -18.46 18.58
C PRO A 85 -25.65 -17.33 19.48
N ALA A 86 -26.52 -16.35 19.75
CA ALA A 86 -26.27 -15.29 20.72
C ALA A 86 -26.31 -15.84 22.15
N ASP A 87 -25.41 -15.33 22.99
CA ASP A 87 -25.36 -15.56 24.43
C ASP A 87 -26.42 -14.69 25.14
N PRO A 88 -27.42 -15.25 25.83
CA PRO A 88 -28.54 -14.49 26.40
C PRO A 88 -28.23 -13.73 27.70
N GLU A 89 -27.04 -13.86 28.29
CA GLU A 89 -26.78 -13.32 29.64
C GLU A 89 -26.10 -11.94 29.67
N ALA A 90 -25.73 -11.36 28.52
CA ALA A 90 -25.08 -10.05 28.47
C ALA A 90 -26.04 -8.83 28.42
N ASP A 91 -27.34 -9.04 28.13
CA ASP A 91 -28.28 -7.95 27.80
C ASP A 91 -29.24 -7.53 28.94
N LEU A 92 -29.08 -8.03 30.16
CA LEU A 92 -30.01 -7.75 31.28
C LEU A 92 -29.54 -6.68 32.28
N ALA A 93 -28.42 -5.99 32.04
CA ALA A 93 -27.86 -5.03 32.99
C ALA A 93 -27.97 -3.54 32.61
N GLU A 94 -28.52 -3.19 31.44
CA GLU A 94 -28.51 -1.78 30.96
C GLU A 94 -29.88 -1.17 30.61
N ALA A 95 -30.98 -1.79 31.04
CA ALA A 95 -32.31 -1.21 30.85
C ALA A 95 -32.80 -0.56 32.15
N ASN A 96 -32.45 0.71 32.42
CA ASN A 96 -33.24 1.68 33.20
C ASN A 96 -32.57 3.06 33.39
N GLU A 97 -32.18 3.74 32.31
CA GLU A 97 -31.93 5.20 32.34
C GLU A 97 -32.56 5.84 31.08
N PRO A 98 -33.31 6.95 31.18
CA PRO A 98 -33.92 7.58 30.02
C PRO A 98 -32.89 8.35 29.18
N GLU A 99 -32.72 7.97 27.91
CA GLU A 99 -31.87 8.68 26.95
C GLU A 99 -32.38 10.11 26.67
N PRO A 100 -31.51 11.14 26.70
CA PRO A 100 -31.87 12.47 26.21
C PRO A 100 -31.91 12.49 24.68
N ALA A 101 -32.94 13.17 24.13
CA ALA A 101 -33.20 13.30 22.70
C ALA A 101 -31.97 13.82 21.92
N LEU A 102 -31.48 13.02 20.98
CA LEU A 102 -30.44 13.38 20.01
C LEU A 102 -30.97 14.38 18.98
N GLU A 103 -30.71 15.66 19.22
CA GLU A 103 -30.85 16.71 18.21
C GLU A 103 -29.83 16.45 17.09
N ARG A 104 -30.31 16.33 15.83
CA ARG A 104 -29.44 16.09 14.66
C ARG A 104 -28.45 17.24 14.49
N GLN A 105 -27.24 17.06 15.01
CA GLN A 105 -26.12 17.95 14.68
C GLN A 105 -25.85 17.85 13.18
N ARG A 106 -25.97 18.98 12.48
CA ARG A 106 -25.45 19.13 11.12
C ARG A 106 -23.99 18.69 11.11
N ALA A 107 -23.64 17.79 10.18
CA ALA A 107 -22.27 17.38 9.96
C ALA A 107 -21.38 18.63 9.80
N ARG A 108 -20.48 18.85 10.75
CA ARG A 108 -19.45 19.88 10.60
C ARG A 108 -18.59 19.48 9.40
N PRO A 109 -18.25 20.42 8.50
CA PRO A 109 -17.23 20.15 7.49
C PRO A 109 -15.95 19.72 8.21
N ALA A 110 -15.32 18.66 7.71
CA ALA A 110 -14.04 18.21 8.23
C ALA A 110 -13.06 19.39 8.22
N PRO A 111 -12.38 19.71 9.34
CA PRO A 111 -11.33 20.71 9.31
C PRO A 111 -10.29 20.28 8.27
N ALA A 112 -9.79 21.23 7.48
CA ALA A 112 -8.66 20.98 6.60
C ALA A 112 -7.54 20.37 7.45
N ALA A 113 -7.08 19.17 7.09
CA ALA A 113 -6.00 18.50 7.81
C ALA A 113 -4.81 19.45 7.85
N GLY A 114 -4.41 19.88 9.06
CA GLY A 114 -3.20 20.68 9.21
C GLY A 114 -2.00 19.93 8.66
N SER A 115 -1.00 20.65 8.16
CA SER A 115 0.29 20.04 7.79
C SER A 115 0.87 19.28 9.00
N PHE A 116 1.37 18.06 8.79
CA PHE A 116 1.97 17.21 9.82
C PHE A 116 3.44 16.90 9.53
N SER A 117 4.19 16.57 10.57
CA SER A 117 5.62 16.22 10.50
C SER A 117 5.87 14.85 11.12
N TYR A 118 6.96 14.19 10.72
CA TYR A 118 7.46 12.97 11.36
C TYR A 118 8.50 13.24 12.46
N ASN A 119 9.02 14.47 12.55
CA ASN A 119 9.98 14.81 13.60
C ASN A 119 9.26 14.91 14.96
N GLU A 120 9.64 14.06 15.90
CA GLU A 120 9.03 13.99 17.24
C GLU A 120 9.12 15.30 18.03
N LYS A 121 10.11 16.15 17.72
CA LYS A 121 10.31 17.45 18.39
C LYS A 121 9.38 18.53 17.86
N ASP A 122 8.75 18.31 16.70
CA ASP A 122 7.87 19.30 16.10
C ASP A 122 6.52 19.34 16.82
N LYS A 123 5.89 20.51 16.85
CA LYS A 123 4.56 20.71 17.46
C LYS A 123 3.46 19.90 16.77
N ASN A 124 3.69 19.52 15.51
CA ASN A 124 2.85 18.67 14.66
C ASN A 124 3.54 17.33 14.35
N GLY A 125 4.47 16.89 15.19
CA GLY A 125 5.10 15.56 15.15
C GLY A 125 4.16 14.44 15.60
N PRO A 126 4.55 13.15 15.46
CA PRO A 126 3.67 12.00 15.67
C PRO A 126 2.99 11.92 17.05
N SER A 127 3.71 12.31 18.11
CA SER A 127 3.18 12.37 19.48
C SER A 127 2.10 13.44 19.68
N HIS A 128 1.98 14.38 18.74
CA HIS A 128 1.06 15.51 18.77
C HIS A 128 0.05 15.49 17.62
N TRP A 129 0.02 14.46 16.77
CA TRP A 129 -0.93 14.38 15.65
C TRP A 129 -2.40 14.44 16.06
N TYR A 130 -2.74 14.06 17.31
CA TYR A 130 -4.10 14.26 17.85
C TYR A 130 -4.54 15.73 17.89
N ARG A 131 -3.60 16.69 17.81
CA ARG A 131 -3.86 18.13 17.68
C ARG A 131 -4.03 18.56 16.23
N VAL A 132 -3.43 17.83 15.29
CA VAL A 132 -3.61 18.02 13.84
C VAL A 132 -4.97 17.48 13.42
N ASP A 133 -5.30 16.27 13.88
CA ASP A 133 -6.61 15.67 13.76
C ASP A 133 -6.92 14.84 15.02
N VAL A 134 -8.04 15.16 15.68
CA VAL A 134 -8.45 14.51 16.94
C VAL A 134 -8.57 12.99 16.84
N ARG A 135 -8.84 12.46 15.64
CA ARG A 135 -8.96 11.01 15.39
C ARG A 135 -7.64 10.27 15.56
N CYS A 136 -6.50 10.95 15.44
CA CYS A 136 -5.19 10.37 15.74
C CYS A 136 -5.00 10.03 17.24
N GLY A 137 -5.89 10.46 18.12
CA GLY A 137 -5.95 10.07 19.54
C GLY A 137 -6.87 8.89 19.84
N GLY A 138 -7.35 8.17 18.83
CA GLY A 138 -8.28 7.04 18.98
C GLY A 138 -7.67 5.81 19.68
N ARG A 139 -8.49 4.76 19.87
CA ARG A 139 -8.12 3.54 20.62
C ARG A 139 -7.75 2.35 19.74
N TYR A 140 -7.97 2.45 18.43
CA TYR A 140 -7.65 1.44 17.43
C TYR A 140 -6.55 1.94 16.49
N GLN A 141 -5.60 2.72 17.03
CA GLN A 141 -4.52 3.33 16.26
C GLN A 141 -3.43 2.32 15.86
N SER A 142 -2.85 2.55 14.70
CA SER A 142 -1.71 1.81 14.14
C SER A 142 -0.47 2.72 14.01
N PRO A 143 0.76 2.17 13.94
CA PRO A 143 1.12 0.74 13.98
C PRO A 143 1.12 0.18 15.42
N ILE A 144 1.34 -1.14 15.57
CA ILE A 144 1.45 -1.80 16.88
C ILE A 144 2.67 -2.73 16.97
N LEU A 145 2.98 -3.19 18.18
CA LEU A 145 3.84 -4.34 18.42
C LEU A 145 3.05 -5.62 18.08
N LEU A 146 3.60 -6.42 17.17
CA LEU A 146 3.14 -7.76 16.82
C LEU A 146 3.97 -8.77 17.57
N ASN A 147 3.34 -9.53 18.48
CA ASN A 147 4.02 -10.52 19.31
C ASN A 147 3.44 -11.91 19.02
N THR A 148 4.28 -12.82 18.55
CA THR A 148 3.89 -14.20 18.20
C THR A 148 3.34 -14.94 19.41
N SER A 149 3.88 -14.68 20.61
CA SER A 149 3.53 -15.40 21.84
C SER A 149 2.16 -15.02 22.40
N SER A 150 1.63 -13.83 22.07
CA SER A 150 0.32 -13.35 22.54
C SER A 150 -0.75 -13.33 21.46
N ALA A 151 -0.40 -13.57 20.20
CA ALA A 151 -1.34 -13.61 19.10
C ALA A 151 -2.23 -14.85 19.14
N LEU A 152 -3.49 -14.67 18.77
CA LEU A 152 -4.48 -15.73 18.71
C LEU A 152 -4.32 -16.50 17.39
N LEU A 153 -3.89 -17.76 17.47
CA LEU A 153 -3.70 -18.61 16.30
C LEU A 153 -5.05 -18.94 15.63
N VAL A 154 -5.14 -18.73 14.32
CA VAL A 154 -6.29 -19.10 13.51
C VAL A 154 -6.03 -20.44 12.83
N ASN A 155 -6.66 -21.51 13.32
CA ASN A 155 -6.42 -22.88 12.84
C ASN A 155 -7.13 -23.20 11.50
N ARG A 156 -8.31 -22.63 11.24
CA ARG A 156 -9.08 -22.86 10.00
C ARG A 156 -8.99 -21.64 9.10
N LYS A 157 -7.96 -21.61 8.27
CA LYS A 157 -7.59 -20.45 7.46
C LYS A 157 -8.34 -20.48 6.13
N ARG A 158 -9.11 -19.44 5.84
CA ARG A 158 -9.41 -19.10 4.43
C ARG A 158 -8.12 -18.55 3.82
N PRO A 159 -7.58 -19.11 2.73
CA PRO A 159 -6.34 -18.61 2.15
C PRO A 159 -6.50 -17.14 1.78
N LEU A 160 -5.50 -16.32 2.13
CA LEU A 160 -5.38 -14.97 1.58
C LEU A 160 -4.93 -15.10 0.13
N ARG A 161 -5.57 -14.37 -0.78
CA ARG A 161 -5.24 -14.40 -2.20
C ARG A 161 -5.17 -12.98 -2.74
N LEU A 162 -4.12 -12.72 -3.52
CA LEU A 162 -3.97 -11.52 -4.32
C LEU A 162 -4.05 -11.91 -5.80
N ASP A 163 -5.25 -11.81 -6.36
CA ASP A 163 -5.44 -12.09 -7.79
C ASP A 163 -4.87 -10.93 -8.61
N GLY A 164 -4.28 -11.23 -9.77
CA GLY A 164 -3.72 -10.23 -10.68
C GLY A 164 -2.36 -9.67 -10.24
N GLN A 165 -1.67 -10.27 -9.26
CA GLN A 165 -0.35 -9.81 -8.80
C GLN A 165 0.71 -9.76 -9.91
N THR A 166 0.56 -10.57 -10.96
CA THR A 166 1.44 -10.63 -12.15
C THR A 166 0.98 -9.74 -13.29
N ASN A 167 -0.17 -9.06 -13.17
CA ASN A 167 -0.66 -8.18 -14.22
C ASN A 167 0.23 -6.94 -14.32
N LEU A 168 0.57 -6.57 -15.56
CA LEU A 168 1.30 -5.34 -15.84
C LEU A 168 0.34 -4.15 -15.96
N PRO A 169 0.62 -3.02 -15.29
CA PRO A 169 -0.16 -1.80 -15.45
C PRO A 169 0.15 -1.11 -16.79
N GLN A 170 -0.72 -0.21 -17.23
CA GLN A 170 -0.49 0.63 -18.40
C GLN A 170 0.60 1.68 -18.14
N THR A 171 0.56 2.32 -16.98
CA THR A 171 1.60 3.23 -16.48
C THR A 171 1.64 3.15 -14.95
N ILE A 172 2.74 3.60 -14.34
CA ILE A 172 2.84 3.76 -12.88
C ILE A 172 3.21 5.20 -12.58
N LEU A 173 2.39 5.88 -11.77
CA LEU A 173 2.71 7.20 -11.24
C LEU A 173 3.52 7.01 -9.95
N LEU A 174 4.81 7.32 -10.01
CA LEU A 174 5.68 7.44 -8.85
C LEU A 174 5.65 8.89 -8.35
N GLN A 175 5.38 9.08 -7.07
CA GLN A 175 5.37 10.37 -6.41
C GLN A 175 6.25 10.34 -5.17
N ASN A 176 6.98 11.42 -4.95
CA ASN A 176 7.37 11.82 -3.61
C ASN A 176 6.27 12.76 -3.11
N ASP A 177 5.37 12.28 -2.26
CA ASP A 177 4.25 13.10 -1.76
C ASP A 177 4.61 13.96 -0.55
N GLY A 178 5.91 14.16 -0.31
CA GLY A 178 6.45 14.87 0.83
C GLY A 178 6.54 14.03 2.11
N HIS A 179 5.90 12.85 2.13
CA HIS A 179 5.85 11.96 3.30
C HIS A 179 6.37 10.55 3.00
N SER A 180 6.26 10.10 1.75
CA SER A 180 6.78 8.81 1.28
C SER A 180 7.07 8.83 -0.23
N ALA A 181 7.77 7.80 -0.71
CA ALA A 181 7.67 7.36 -2.10
C ALA A 181 6.37 6.54 -2.26
N LYS A 182 5.48 6.97 -3.16
CA LYS A 182 4.18 6.33 -3.41
C LYS A 182 4.06 5.96 -4.88
N PHE A 183 3.61 4.74 -5.14
CA PHE A 183 3.41 4.18 -6.47
C PHE A 183 1.92 3.91 -6.68
N THR A 184 1.33 4.56 -7.68
CA THR A 184 -0.07 4.38 -8.08
C THR A 184 -0.13 3.79 -9.47
N TYR A 185 -0.76 2.62 -9.61
CA TYR A 185 -0.79 1.90 -10.87
C TYR A 185 -2.02 2.34 -11.67
N ASN A 186 -1.82 2.72 -12.93
CA ASN A 186 -2.90 2.97 -13.86
C ASN A 186 -3.12 1.72 -14.73
N TRP A 187 -4.33 1.21 -14.73
CA TRP A 187 -4.70 -0.05 -15.38
C TRP A 187 -5.42 0.21 -16.69
N ARG A 188 -5.15 -0.60 -17.72
CA ARG A 188 -5.85 -0.49 -19.01
C ARG A 188 -7.35 -0.73 -18.86
N THR A 189 -7.72 -1.74 -18.07
CA THR A 189 -9.10 -2.02 -17.72
C THR A 189 -9.24 -2.26 -16.22
N GLY A 190 -10.44 -2.08 -15.68
CA GLY A 190 -10.71 -2.39 -14.27
C GLY A 190 -10.54 -3.88 -13.92
N ALA A 191 -10.56 -4.77 -14.91
CA ALA A 191 -10.35 -6.21 -14.70
C ALA A 191 -8.87 -6.57 -14.47
N ASP A 192 -7.95 -5.73 -14.93
CA ASP A 192 -6.50 -5.93 -14.75
C ASP A 192 -6.04 -5.57 -13.33
N ARG A 193 -6.85 -4.79 -12.59
CA ARG A 193 -6.51 -4.32 -11.25
C ARG A 193 -6.43 -5.48 -10.25
N PRO A 194 -5.35 -5.59 -9.47
CA PRO A 194 -5.21 -6.61 -8.45
C PRO A 194 -6.31 -6.54 -7.38
N VAL A 195 -6.72 -7.72 -6.92
CA VAL A 195 -7.81 -7.89 -5.95
C VAL A 195 -7.37 -8.78 -4.81
N LEU A 196 -7.45 -8.24 -3.59
CA LEU A 196 -7.19 -8.97 -2.36
C LEU A 196 -8.48 -9.58 -1.81
N ARG A 197 -8.46 -10.86 -1.41
CA ARG A 197 -9.60 -11.56 -0.82
C ARG A 197 -9.16 -12.71 0.09
N GLY A 198 -10.09 -13.18 0.91
CA GLY A 198 -9.82 -14.28 1.85
C GLY A 198 -9.11 -13.81 3.12
N GLY A 199 -8.53 -14.75 3.87
CA GLY A 199 -7.96 -14.45 5.18
C GLY A 199 -9.00 -13.82 6.13
N PRO A 200 -8.71 -12.65 6.74
CA PRO A 200 -9.63 -11.94 7.63
C PRO A 200 -10.72 -11.16 6.88
N LEU A 201 -10.61 -11.03 5.55
CA LEU A 201 -11.47 -10.16 4.76
C LEU A 201 -12.82 -10.82 4.46
N LYS A 202 -13.90 -10.05 4.66
CA LYS A 202 -15.28 -10.49 4.38
C LYS A 202 -15.66 -10.33 2.90
N THR A 203 -15.01 -9.41 2.21
CA THR A 203 -15.30 -9.04 0.81
C THR A 203 -14.01 -8.99 0.00
N LYS A 204 -14.11 -8.56 -1.26
CA LYS A 204 -12.95 -8.28 -2.12
C LYS A 204 -12.50 -6.83 -1.94
N TYR A 205 -11.20 -6.61 -1.89
CA TYR A 205 -10.57 -5.30 -1.77
C TYR A 205 -9.75 -5.01 -3.03
N LEU A 206 -9.92 -3.83 -3.59
CA LEU A 206 -9.30 -3.41 -4.84
C LEU A 206 -8.00 -2.65 -4.54
N PHE A 207 -6.92 -3.00 -5.22
CA PHE A 207 -5.63 -2.33 -5.06
C PHE A 207 -5.71 -0.84 -5.45
N ASP A 208 -5.15 0.02 -4.62
CA ASP A 208 -5.12 1.48 -4.82
C ASP A 208 -3.69 1.96 -5.12
N GLN A 209 -2.77 1.72 -4.18
CA GLN A 209 -1.38 2.17 -4.25
C GLN A 209 -0.50 1.38 -3.28
N PHE A 210 0.82 1.48 -3.42
CA PHE A 210 1.74 1.13 -2.35
C PHE A 210 2.75 2.25 -2.06
N HIS A 211 3.24 2.27 -0.83
CA HIS A 211 4.21 3.24 -0.35
C HIS A 211 5.10 2.62 0.74
N PHE A 212 6.12 3.35 1.20
CA PHE A 212 7.17 2.82 2.06
C PHE A 212 7.43 3.71 3.27
N HIS A 213 7.81 3.06 4.37
CA HIS A 213 8.35 3.70 5.56
C HIS A 213 9.77 3.19 5.79
N TRP A 214 10.73 4.08 6.03
CA TRP A 214 12.12 3.72 6.21
C TRP A 214 12.83 4.60 7.23
N GLY A 215 13.93 4.06 7.76
CA GLY A 215 14.74 4.76 8.76
C GLY A 215 16.01 5.36 8.19
N VAL A 216 16.67 6.13 9.05
CA VAL A 216 17.97 6.75 8.77
C VAL A 216 19.10 5.74 8.56
N ASN A 217 18.96 4.53 9.12
CA ASN A 217 19.95 3.46 9.05
C ASN A 217 19.26 2.11 8.87
N SER A 218 20.04 1.03 8.92
CA SER A 218 19.56 -0.30 8.55
C SER A 218 18.98 -1.13 9.71
N THR A 219 18.83 -0.52 10.90
CA THR A 219 18.28 -1.19 12.09
C THR A 219 16.90 -0.67 12.50
N VAL A 220 16.42 0.41 11.87
CA VAL A 220 15.11 1.02 12.13
C VAL A 220 14.47 1.49 10.84
N GLY A 221 13.14 1.63 10.82
CA GLY A 221 12.41 2.17 9.68
C GLY A 221 11.00 1.64 9.49
N SER A 222 10.75 0.39 9.86
CA SER A 222 9.42 -0.17 9.89
C SER A 222 8.53 0.56 10.89
N GLU A 223 7.25 0.68 10.57
CA GLU A 223 6.24 1.24 11.44
C GLU A 223 5.91 0.22 12.55
N HIS A 224 5.50 -0.98 12.11
CA HIS A 224 5.29 -2.12 12.99
C HIS A 224 6.59 -2.61 13.59
N VAL A 225 6.46 -3.22 14.77
CA VAL A 225 7.54 -3.92 15.45
C VAL A 225 7.11 -5.37 15.55
N TYR A 226 7.94 -6.29 15.08
CA TYR A 226 7.65 -7.72 15.10
C TYR A 226 8.56 -8.42 16.09
N ASP A 227 8.00 -9.06 17.12
CA ASP A 227 8.76 -9.72 18.21
C ASP A 227 9.91 -8.85 18.74
N TYR A 228 9.60 -7.58 19.00
CA TYR A 228 10.51 -6.54 19.48
C TYR A 228 11.65 -6.15 18.52
N GLN A 229 11.63 -6.66 17.29
CA GLN A 229 12.53 -6.29 16.21
C GLN A 229 11.89 -5.22 15.31
N ARG A 230 12.69 -4.22 14.95
CA ARG A 230 12.39 -3.29 13.84
C ARG A 230 13.19 -3.67 12.61
N TYR A 231 12.63 -3.31 11.46
CA TYR A 231 13.24 -3.54 10.16
C TYR A 231 13.65 -2.20 9.53
N PRO A 232 14.64 -2.18 8.62
CA PRO A 232 15.07 -0.95 7.94
C PRO A 232 13.98 -0.26 7.11
N MET A 233 12.99 -1.03 6.65
CA MET A 233 11.90 -0.53 5.82
C MET A 233 10.66 -1.42 5.95
N GLU A 234 9.49 -0.83 5.75
CA GLU A 234 8.20 -1.51 5.64
C GLU A 234 7.43 -0.95 4.45
N ILE A 235 6.87 -1.83 3.62
CA ILE A 235 5.98 -1.46 2.51
C ILE A 235 4.53 -1.65 2.93
N HIS A 236 3.67 -0.71 2.55
CA HIS A 236 2.22 -0.81 2.71
C HIS A 236 1.54 -0.86 1.36
N LEU A 237 0.89 -1.97 1.04
CA LEU A 237 -0.02 -2.10 -0.09
C LEU A 237 -1.43 -1.78 0.40
N VAL A 238 -2.01 -0.72 -0.15
CA VAL A 238 -3.30 -0.18 0.27
C VAL A 238 -4.38 -0.65 -0.69
N PHE A 239 -5.45 -1.19 -0.11
CA PHE A 239 -6.62 -1.65 -0.84
C PHE A 239 -7.88 -1.04 -0.22
N TYR A 240 -8.91 -0.84 -1.03
CA TYR A 240 -10.23 -0.40 -0.55
C TYR A 240 -11.32 -1.41 -0.86
N ASN A 241 -12.31 -1.50 0.02
CA ASN A 241 -13.40 -2.46 -0.07
C ASN A 241 -14.23 -2.21 -1.34
N GLY A 242 -14.30 -3.23 -2.20
CA GLY A 242 -14.94 -3.16 -3.51
C GLY A 242 -16.47 -3.01 -3.48
N LEU A 243 -17.08 -2.95 -2.29
CA LEU A 243 -18.48 -2.56 -2.12
C LEU A 243 -18.69 -1.04 -2.25
N TYR A 244 -17.64 -0.24 -2.14
CA TYR A 244 -17.68 1.21 -2.28
C TYR A 244 -17.19 1.65 -3.66
N GLU A 245 -17.69 2.80 -4.12
CA GLU A 245 -17.40 3.32 -5.46
C GLU A 245 -15.96 3.80 -5.64
N SER A 246 -15.30 4.22 -4.55
CA SER A 246 -13.96 4.80 -4.59
C SER A 246 -13.24 4.61 -3.26
N PHE A 247 -11.92 4.74 -3.28
CA PHE A 247 -11.10 4.82 -2.07
C PHE A 247 -11.60 5.90 -1.11
N ALA A 248 -11.94 7.09 -1.63
CA ALA A 248 -12.41 8.22 -0.83
C ALA A 248 -13.73 7.92 -0.09
N ALA A 249 -14.65 7.18 -0.72
CA ALA A 249 -15.88 6.74 -0.07
C ALA A 249 -15.62 5.62 0.95
N ALA A 250 -14.74 4.68 0.61
CA ALA A 250 -14.41 3.53 1.46
C ALA A 250 -13.68 3.94 2.73
N ARG A 251 -12.67 4.83 2.64
CA ARG A 251 -11.79 5.17 3.77
C ARG A 251 -12.49 5.73 5.01
N GLU A 252 -13.70 6.25 4.85
CA GLU A 252 -14.53 6.79 5.94
C GLU A 252 -15.45 5.71 6.57
N GLN A 253 -15.29 4.44 6.19
CA GLN A 253 -16.11 3.30 6.63
C GLN A 253 -15.26 2.30 7.40
N VAL A 254 -15.80 1.71 8.47
CA VAL A 254 -15.06 0.85 9.41
C VAL A 254 -14.42 -0.39 8.76
N ASP A 255 -15.01 -0.92 7.70
CA ASP A 255 -14.51 -2.03 6.88
C ASP A 255 -13.96 -1.54 5.53
N GLY A 256 -13.61 -0.26 5.46
CA GLY A 256 -13.32 0.45 4.22
C GLY A 256 -12.00 0.09 3.59
N ILE A 257 -10.96 -0.12 4.39
CA ILE A 257 -9.58 -0.25 3.93
C ILE A 257 -8.97 -1.54 4.44
N ALA A 258 -8.18 -2.19 3.59
CA ALA A 258 -7.27 -3.24 3.99
C ALA A 258 -5.85 -2.81 3.62
N VAL A 259 -4.89 -2.99 4.53
CA VAL A 259 -3.47 -2.72 4.25
C VAL A 259 -2.67 -3.99 4.47
N VAL A 260 -1.92 -4.38 3.45
CA VAL A 260 -0.93 -5.45 3.53
C VAL A 260 0.44 -4.82 3.81
N GLY A 261 1.00 -5.11 4.98
CA GLY A 261 2.32 -4.67 5.40
C GLY A 261 3.36 -5.78 5.22
N LEU A 262 4.51 -5.47 4.62
CA LEU A 262 5.66 -6.38 4.59
C LEU A 262 6.92 -5.65 5.04
N PHE A 263 7.73 -6.32 5.86
CA PHE A 263 9.04 -5.82 6.24
C PHE A 263 10.05 -6.06 5.12
N TYR A 264 11.07 -5.22 5.05
CA TYR A 264 12.30 -5.50 4.31
C TYR A 264 13.46 -5.63 5.27
N GLU A 265 14.34 -6.60 5.05
CA GLU A 265 15.61 -6.76 5.77
C GLU A 265 16.80 -6.60 4.82
N ILE A 266 17.96 -6.26 5.37
CA ILE A 266 19.17 -6.08 4.57
C ILE A 266 19.65 -7.43 4.05
N TYR A 267 19.81 -7.51 2.74
CA TYR A 267 20.56 -8.58 2.09
C TYR A 267 22.07 -8.34 2.26
N ASP A 268 22.73 -9.19 3.04
CA ASP A 268 24.12 -9.01 3.47
C ASP A 268 25.16 -9.65 2.52
N HIS A 269 24.74 -10.46 1.55
CA HIS A 269 25.63 -11.15 0.63
C HIS A 269 26.20 -10.25 -0.48
N SER A 270 25.55 -9.12 -0.80
CA SER A 270 26.07 -8.15 -1.76
C SER A 270 25.53 -6.75 -1.52
N VAL A 271 26.44 -5.80 -1.26
CA VAL A 271 26.09 -4.38 -1.05
C VAL A 271 25.73 -3.65 -2.34
N ASP A 272 26.20 -4.14 -3.49
CA ASP A 272 26.10 -3.46 -4.79
C ASP A 272 25.10 -4.10 -5.76
N GLU A 273 24.57 -5.27 -5.41
CA GLU A 273 23.52 -5.96 -6.16
C GLU A 273 22.23 -5.13 -6.17
N GLN A 274 21.49 -5.27 -7.26
CA GLN A 274 20.19 -4.65 -7.46
C GLN A 274 19.15 -5.78 -7.52
N LEU A 275 18.52 -6.05 -6.37
CA LEU A 275 17.48 -7.07 -6.23
C LEU A 275 16.12 -6.54 -6.70
N ASN A 276 15.85 -5.27 -6.42
CA ASN A 276 14.58 -4.59 -6.62
C ASN A 276 14.73 -3.56 -7.74
N THR A 277 14.61 -3.99 -9.00
CA THR A 277 14.89 -3.12 -10.16
C THR A 277 14.06 -1.84 -10.20
N TRP A 278 12.85 -1.86 -9.61
CA TRP A 278 11.95 -0.72 -9.51
C TRP A 278 12.50 0.45 -8.69
N THR A 279 13.47 0.24 -7.79
CA THR A 279 14.03 1.33 -6.97
C THR A 279 14.82 2.33 -7.83
N ARG A 280 15.26 1.94 -9.04
CA ARG A 280 15.99 2.82 -9.98
C ARG A 280 15.23 4.10 -10.33
N PHE A 281 13.89 4.07 -10.27
CA PHE A 281 13.05 5.22 -10.58
C PHE A 281 13.01 6.27 -9.48
N LEU A 282 13.41 5.94 -8.24
CA LEU A 282 13.39 6.88 -7.10
C LEU A 282 14.24 8.13 -7.37
N ARG A 283 15.30 8.03 -8.18
CA ARG A 283 16.13 9.17 -8.60
C ARG A 283 15.35 10.25 -9.35
N ASN A 284 14.19 9.91 -9.92
CA ASN A 284 13.35 10.82 -10.68
C ASN A 284 12.39 11.63 -9.79
N VAL A 285 12.28 11.30 -8.50
CA VAL A 285 11.37 11.95 -7.54
C VAL A 285 12.06 12.38 -6.25
N VAL A 286 13.29 12.89 -6.34
CA VAL A 286 14.07 13.27 -5.15
C VAL A 286 13.38 14.38 -4.36
N GLU A 287 12.87 15.42 -5.01
CA GLU A 287 12.28 16.59 -4.35
C GLU A 287 10.85 16.32 -3.84
N PRO A 288 10.42 16.96 -2.74
CA PRO A 288 9.05 16.80 -2.24
C PRO A 288 8.03 17.30 -3.27
N ASN A 289 6.89 16.60 -3.36
CA ASN A 289 5.82 16.83 -4.34
C ASN A 289 6.21 16.62 -5.81
N SER A 290 7.40 16.07 -6.08
CA SER A 290 7.77 15.66 -7.42
C SER A 290 7.08 14.37 -7.83
N GLN A 291 6.86 14.22 -9.14
CA GLN A 291 6.20 13.06 -9.72
C GLN A 291 6.90 12.62 -11.01
N HIS A 292 6.83 11.32 -11.27
CA HIS A 292 7.39 10.71 -12.46
C HIS A 292 6.45 9.60 -12.95
N THR A 293 6.10 9.65 -14.23
CA THR A 293 5.33 8.58 -14.88
C THR A 293 6.30 7.55 -15.44
N ILE A 294 6.16 6.31 -14.97
CA ILE A 294 6.82 5.14 -15.53
C ILE A 294 5.92 4.62 -16.64
N GLU A 295 6.43 4.71 -17.87
CA GLU A 295 5.72 4.29 -19.08
C GLU A 295 5.67 2.77 -19.20
N PHE A 296 4.68 2.25 -19.94
CA PHE A 296 4.36 0.82 -20.08
C PHE A 296 5.60 -0.09 -20.21
N ILE A 297 6.56 0.27 -21.06
CA ILE A 297 7.78 -0.51 -21.34
C ILE A 297 8.67 -0.76 -20.11
N ASP A 298 8.55 0.10 -19.11
CA ASP A 298 9.35 0.15 -17.90
C ASP A 298 8.52 -0.20 -16.65
N THR A 299 7.23 -0.51 -16.82
CA THR A 299 6.36 -0.94 -15.73
C THR A 299 6.72 -2.32 -15.21
N PHE A 300 6.28 -2.62 -13.99
CA PHE A 300 6.51 -3.87 -13.30
C PHE A 300 5.23 -4.30 -12.58
N PRO A 301 4.99 -5.60 -12.41
CA PRO A 301 3.84 -6.12 -11.67
C PRO A 301 4.10 -6.08 -10.16
N LEU A 302 3.05 -6.20 -9.34
CA LEU A 302 3.19 -6.26 -7.88
C LEU A 302 4.05 -7.45 -7.43
N TYR A 303 4.02 -8.54 -8.17
CA TYR A 303 4.86 -9.71 -7.92
C TYR A 303 6.36 -9.38 -7.85
N GLU A 304 6.87 -8.43 -8.65
CA GLU A 304 8.28 -8.00 -8.57
C GLU A 304 8.59 -7.20 -7.29
N VAL A 305 7.57 -6.68 -6.61
CA VAL A 305 7.72 -5.90 -5.38
C VAL A 305 7.65 -6.81 -4.16
N ILE A 306 6.67 -7.72 -4.12
CA ILE A 306 6.33 -8.48 -2.91
C ILE A 306 6.47 -10.00 -3.03
N GLY A 307 6.75 -10.53 -4.22
CA GLY A 307 6.71 -11.96 -4.50
C GLY A 307 5.32 -12.56 -4.32
N ASP A 308 5.25 -13.85 -3.99
CA ASP A 308 4.00 -14.55 -3.73
C ASP A 308 3.42 -14.24 -2.34
N VAL A 309 2.10 -14.11 -2.30
CA VAL A 309 1.32 -13.98 -1.06
C VAL A 309 1.11 -15.36 -0.42
N GLU A 310 2.22 -15.98 -0.03
CA GLU A 310 2.28 -17.30 0.62
C GLU A 310 3.16 -17.26 1.88
N TRP A 311 2.74 -16.45 2.85
CA TRP A 311 3.41 -16.33 4.15
C TRP A 311 2.41 -16.45 5.31
N PRO A 312 2.86 -16.78 6.52
CA PRO A 312 2.11 -16.49 7.73
C PRO A 312 1.97 -14.98 7.93
N TYR A 313 0.90 -14.53 8.57
CA TYR A 313 0.65 -13.11 8.80
C TYR A 313 -0.15 -12.84 10.05
N PHE A 314 0.09 -11.67 10.64
CA PHE A 314 -0.78 -11.11 11.64
C PHE A 314 -1.95 -10.37 10.99
N SER A 315 -3.10 -10.37 11.66
CA SER A 315 -4.18 -9.45 11.32
C SER A 315 -4.85 -8.86 12.55
N TYR A 316 -5.22 -7.58 12.44
CA TYR A 316 -5.90 -6.84 13.50
C TYR A 316 -6.65 -5.64 12.90
N GLU A 317 -7.66 -5.15 13.63
CA GLU A 317 -8.35 -3.90 13.28
C GLU A 317 -7.55 -2.69 13.79
N GLY A 318 -7.28 -1.75 12.90
CA GLY A 318 -6.38 -0.65 13.15
C GLY A 318 -6.77 0.63 12.42
N SER A 319 -5.77 1.48 12.19
CA SER A 319 -5.96 2.78 11.55
C SER A 319 -5.01 3.01 10.38
N LEU A 320 -5.27 4.09 9.63
CA LEU A 320 -4.22 4.74 8.85
C LEU A 320 -3.10 5.21 9.80
N THR A 321 -1.86 5.16 9.33
CA THR A 321 -0.68 5.49 10.13
C THR A 321 -0.18 6.92 9.91
N THR A 322 -0.95 7.73 9.17
CA THR A 322 -0.76 9.17 8.99
C THR A 322 -2.09 9.90 9.20
N PRO A 323 -2.09 11.20 9.55
CA PRO A 323 -3.31 11.98 9.66
C PRO A 323 -4.18 11.88 8.39
N PRO A 324 -5.50 11.66 8.52
CA PRO A 324 -6.32 11.81 9.73
C PRO A 324 -6.45 10.56 10.63
N CYS A 325 -5.57 9.56 10.46
CA CYS A 325 -5.48 8.37 11.31
C CYS A 325 -6.80 7.60 11.49
N LEU A 326 -7.59 7.49 10.41
CA LEU A 326 -8.91 6.87 10.43
C LEU A 326 -8.83 5.41 10.87
N GLU A 327 -9.65 5.03 11.86
CA GLU A 327 -9.76 3.67 12.42
C GLU A 327 -10.67 2.80 11.53
N THR A 328 -10.24 2.63 10.28
CA THR A 328 -11.00 2.01 9.18
C THR A 328 -10.21 0.92 8.45
N VAL A 329 -9.09 0.48 9.04
CA VAL A 329 -8.11 -0.37 8.38
C VAL A 329 -8.08 -1.75 9.02
N THR A 330 -8.39 -2.77 8.24
CA THR A 330 -7.99 -4.15 8.57
C THR A 330 -6.54 -4.36 8.14
N TRP A 331 -5.65 -4.52 9.10
CA TRP A 331 -4.23 -4.78 8.84
C TRP A 331 -3.97 -6.26 8.59
N ILE A 332 -3.07 -6.54 7.64
CA ILE A 332 -2.53 -7.86 7.32
C ILE A 332 -1.00 -7.68 7.22
N VAL A 333 -0.24 -8.16 8.20
CA VAL A 333 1.22 -7.93 8.26
C VAL A 333 1.95 -9.25 8.14
N ALA A 334 2.70 -9.42 7.04
CA ALA A 334 3.46 -10.63 6.76
C ALA A 334 4.58 -10.84 7.80
N THR A 335 4.79 -12.09 8.21
CA THR A 335 5.88 -12.43 9.15
C THR A 335 7.22 -12.66 8.47
N LYS A 336 7.22 -12.88 7.15
CA LYS A 336 8.43 -13.10 6.36
C LYS A 336 8.89 -11.77 5.76
N PRO A 337 10.08 -11.27 6.11
CA PRO A 337 10.63 -10.07 5.47
C PRO A 337 11.04 -10.36 4.02
N LEU A 338 10.97 -9.31 3.21
CA LEU A 338 11.54 -9.22 1.88
C LEU A 338 13.00 -8.76 1.97
N LEU A 339 13.74 -8.85 0.87
CA LEU A 339 15.16 -8.49 0.83
C LEU A 339 15.36 -7.14 0.13
N VAL A 340 16.20 -6.29 0.71
CA VAL A 340 16.66 -5.02 0.14
C VAL A 340 18.15 -4.86 0.32
N THR A 341 18.86 -4.29 -0.66
CA THR A 341 20.30 -4.03 -0.52
C THR A 341 20.58 -2.66 0.11
N GLU A 342 21.78 -2.48 0.68
CA GLU A 342 22.17 -1.17 1.23
C GLU A 342 22.23 -0.08 0.14
N LYS A 343 22.56 -0.45 -1.10
CA LYS A 343 22.50 0.44 -2.27
C LYS A 343 21.08 0.92 -2.56
N GLU A 344 20.09 0.03 -2.47
CA GLU A 344 18.67 0.37 -2.64
C GLU A 344 18.18 1.26 -1.50
N MET A 345 18.52 0.93 -0.25
CA MET A 345 18.20 1.76 0.92
C MET A 345 18.78 3.18 0.80
N LYS A 346 19.99 3.34 0.22
CA LYS A 346 20.57 4.66 -0.06
C LYS A 346 19.77 5.46 -1.07
N GLN A 347 19.01 4.84 -1.98
CA GLN A 347 18.13 5.56 -2.90
C GLN A 347 16.93 6.16 -2.16
N PHE A 348 16.33 5.42 -1.24
CA PHE A 348 15.28 5.92 -0.36
C PHE A 348 15.76 7.07 0.54
N ARG A 349 16.90 6.89 1.21
CA ARG A 349 17.48 7.89 2.13
C ARG A 349 18.01 9.16 1.44
N ARG A 350 17.97 9.23 0.10
CA ARG A 350 18.27 10.44 -0.69
C ARG A 350 17.05 11.29 -0.99
N LEU A 351 15.84 10.75 -0.86
CA LEU A 351 14.62 11.49 -1.08
C LEU A 351 14.52 12.63 -0.06
N GLN A 352 13.92 13.74 -0.47
CA GLN A 352 13.72 14.94 0.32
C GLN A 352 12.25 15.04 0.75
N SER A 353 12.05 15.41 2.01
CA SER A 353 10.80 15.88 2.58
C SER A 353 10.79 17.42 2.60
N PRO A 354 9.65 18.07 2.91
CA PRO A 354 9.59 19.52 3.09
C PRO A 354 10.57 20.09 4.12
N THR A 355 11.10 19.26 5.04
CA THR A 355 11.98 19.66 6.15
C THR A 355 13.42 19.15 6.02
N GLY A 356 13.81 18.61 4.86
CA GLY A 356 15.14 18.04 4.62
C GLY A 356 15.06 16.56 4.24
N LEU A 357 16.11 15.77 4.50
CA LEU A 357 16.14 14.35 4.12
C LEU A 357 14.91 13.59 4.65
N MET A 358 14.24 12.85 3.77
CA MET A 358 13.14 11.98 4.13
C MET A 358 13.71 10.72 4.76
N VAL A 359 13.84 10.73 6.09
CA VAL A 359 14.28 9.60 6.91
C VAL A 359 13.46 9.56 8.19
N ASN A 360 13.30 8.36 8.75
CA ASN A 360 12.43 8.11 9.90
C ASN A 360 10.99 8.60 9.64
N ASN A 361 10.49 8.36 8.43
CA ASN A 361 9.14 8.72 8.02
C ASN A 361 8.12 7.69 8.51
N TYR A 362 8.23 7.23 9.76
CA TYR A 362 7.36 6.25 10.38
C TYR A 362 6.77 6.79 11.69
N ARG A 363 5.55 6.37 12.01
CA ARG A 363 4.86 6.62 13.26
C ARG A 363 5.35 5.64 14.33
N PRO A 364 5.57 6.09 15.59
CA PRO A 364 5.83 5.19 16.71
C PRO A 364 4.68 4.20 16.96
N VAL A 365 4.99 3.08 17.62
CA VAL A 365 3.97 2.09 18.00
C VAL A 365 2.91 2.68 18.92
N GLN A 366 1.67 2.30 18.68
CA GLN A 366 0.49 2.73 19.40
C GLN A 366 0.05 1.63 20.38
N LYS A 367 -0.74 2.01 21.39
CA LYS A 367 -1.23 1.07 22.40
C LYS A 367 -2.17 0.05 21.77
N LEU A 368 -1.99 -1.23 22.10
CA LEU A 368 -2.89 -2.30 21.64
C LEU A 368 -4.32 -2.12 22.17
N ASN A 369 -4.47 -1.61 23.40
CA ASN A 369 -5.73 -1.51 24.12
C ASN A 369 -6.43 -2.89 24.20
N HIS A 370 -7.73 -2.98 23.91
CA HIS A 370 -8.51 -4.22 23.99
C HIS A 370 -8.55 -5.01 22.68
N ARG A 371 -7.74 -4.63 21.68
CA ARG A 371 -7.72 -5.29 20.38
C ARG A 371 -7.08 -6.67 20.48
N ARG A 372 -7.61 -7.59 19.67
CA ARG A 372 -7.04 -8.91 19.47
C ARG A 372 -6.20 -8.89 18.21
N VAL A 373 -5.03 -9.53 18.28
CA VAL A 373 -4.17 -9.77 17.13
C VAL A 373 -4.26 -11.26 16.82
N PHE A 374 -4.52 -11.58 15.57
CA PHE A 374 -4.67 -12.94 15.08
C PHE A 374 -3.45 -13.33 14.26
N LEU A 375 -2.96 -14.56 14.40
CA LEU A 375 -1.90 -15.12 13.57
C LEU A 375 -2.50 -16.17 12.63
N TYR A 376 -2.41 -15.91 11.34
CA TYR A 376 -2.95 -16.71 10.24
C TYR A 376 -1.88 -17.48 9.48
#